data_AF-A0A915IV83-F1
#
_entry.id   AF-A0A915IV83-F1
#
_cell.length_a   1.000
_cell.length_b   1.000
_cell.length_c   1.000
_cell.angle_alpha   90.00
_cell.angle_beta   90.00
_cell.angle_gamma   90.00
#
_symmetry.space_group_name_H-M   'P 1'
#
loop_
_entity.id
_entity.type
_entity.pdbx_description
1 polymer ?
#
loop_
_entity_poly.entity_id
_entity_poly.type
_entity_poly.pdbx_seq_one_letter_code
_entity_poly.pdbx_strand_id
1 'polypeptide(L)'
;IDLLIWNQAVAENPDPKRLIPYAILGFEQLKERQKLQKIERGVHNACVEELTKRLENLEERVVLKQAKLDELKNSQHKVYHRLLTVLGRYFAQTRRNYSFEPNEENLKSRIDAINAQLNGPAQLKNRLAEIASNLNVLSRAPSTIPITTTTLVDEEPLDEDLLLEIKQFLRKSQDTVDHLTQTLKKNQEDITVIQKVLTPPTTLNIYFRSETITAILWKTNDGNFQPNGTKISLSFGYVPSIALRSVPSEKASTTNLHYLS
;
A
#
# COMPACT_ATOMS: atom_id res chain seq x y z
N ILE A 1 -23.02 -58.79 -4.86
CA ILE A 1 -22.66 -58.09 -3.60
C ILE A 1 -23.89 -58.14 -2.73
N ASP A 2 -23.74 -58.44 -1.44
CA ASP A 2 -24.88 -58.46 -0.51
C ASP A 2 -25.50 -57.06 -0.39
N LEU A 3 -26.84 -56.98 -0.46
CA LEU A 3 -27.60 -55.74 -0.40
C LEU A 3 -27.40 -55.03 0.95
N LEU A 4 -27.19 -55.79 2.02
CA LEU A 4 -26.96 -55.25 3.36
C LEU A 4 -25.62 -54.49 3.41
N ILE A 5 -24.55 -55.09 2.88
CA ILE A 5 -23.21 -54.50 2.83
C ILE A 5 -23.19 -53.26 1.92
N TRP A 6 -23.93 -53.29 0.81
CA TRP A 6 -24.06 -52.14 -0.08
C TRP A 6 -24.73 -50.95 0.60
N ASN A 7 -25.86 -51.18 1.27
CA ASN A 7 -26.59 -50.13 1.99
C ASN A 7 -25.76 -49.56 3.14
N GLN A 8 -24.98 -50.40 3.82
CA GLN A 8 -24.03 -49.95 4.84
C GLN A 8 -22.92 -49.07 4.24
N ALA A 9 -22.32 -49.47 3.11
CA ALA A 9 -21.28 -48.68 2.44
C ALA A 9 -21.80 -47.34 1.89
N VAL A 10 -23.07 -47.26 1.50
CA VAL A 10 -23.73 -45.99 1.15
C VAL A 10 -23.90 -45.10 2.37
N ALA A 11 -24.31 -45.67 3.51
CA ALA A 11 -24.50 -44.94 4.77
C ALA A 11 -23.18 -44.44 5.39
N GLU A 12 -22.10 -45.21 5.26
CA GLU A 12 -20.77 -44.90 5.81
C GLU A 12 -19.88 -44.08 4.85
N ASN A 13 -20.42 -43.59 3.74
CA ASN A 13 -19.66 -42.81 2.76
C ASN A 13 -19.26 -41.43 3.33
N PRO A 14 -17.96 -41.07 3.35
CA PRO A 14 -17.50 -39.79 3.91
C PRO A 14 -17.97 -38.57 3.13
N ASP A 15 -18.20 -38.69 1.81
CA ASP A 15 -18.67 -37.59 0.96
C ASP A 15 -19.72 -38.05 -0.07
N PRO A 16 -21.02 -38.07 0.28
CA PRO A 16 -22.08 -38.61 -0.59
C PRO A 16 -22.31 -37.77 -1.86
N LYS A 17 -21.78 -36.55 -1.94
CA LYS A 17 -21.91 -35.68 -3.12
C LYS A 17 -20.85 -35.94 -4.19
N ARG A 18 -19.70 -36.50 -3.82
CA ARG A 18 -18.52 -36.63 -4.69
C ARG A 18 -18.05 -38.08 -4.85
N LEU A 19 -18.39 -38.94 -3.91
CA LEU A 19 -17.96 -40.32 -3.87
C LEU A 19 -19.17 -41.24 -3.94
N ILE A 20 -19.01 -42.37 -4.62
CA ILE A 20 -19.96 -43.48 -4.66
C ILE A 20 -19.24 -44.75 -4.21
N PRO A 21 -19.93 -45.65 -3.47
CA PRO A 21 -19.30 -46.89 -3.04
C PRO A 21 -18.99 -47.77 -4.26
N TYR A 22 -17.78 -48.31 -4.27
CA TYR A 22 -17.29 -49.22 -5.31
C TYR A 22 -16.81 -50.51 -4.66
N ALA A 23 -17.40 -51.64 -5.05
CA ALA A 23 -17.04 -52.93 -4.51
C ALA A 23 -15.74 -53.46 -5.14
N ILE A 24 -14.81 -53.87 -4.28
CA ILE A 24 -13.53 -54.47 -4.70
C ILE A 24 -13.59 -55.95 -4.36
N LEU A 25 -13.47 -56.79 -5.39
CA LEU A 25 -13.50 -58.24 -5.30
C LEU A 25 -12.09 -58.79 -5.54
N GLY A 26 -11.50 -59.36 -4.49
CA GLY A 26 -10.18 -60.00 -4.54
C GLY A 26 -8.99 -59.04 -4.69
N PHE A 27 -7.78 -59.62 -4.79
CA PHE A 27 -6.53 -58.85 -4.82
C PHE A 27 -6.21 -58.22 -6.18
N GLU A 28 -6.81 -58.73 -7.27
CA GLU A 28 -6.58 -58.21 -8.61
C GLU A 28 -7.14 -56.78 -8.77
N GLN A 29 -8.39 -56.56 -8.37
CA GLN A 29 -9.03 -55.24 -8.39
C GLN A 29 -8.38 -54.26 -7.40
N LEU A 30 -7.87 -54.77 -6.27
CA LEU A 30 -7.10 -53.96 -5.32
C LEU A 30 -5.77 -53.48 -5.94
N LYS A 31 -5.08 -54.37 -6.66
CA LYS A 31 -3.85 -54.03 -7.41
C LYS A 31 -4.13 -53.02 -8.52
N GLU A 32 -5.25 -53.15 -9.22
CA GLU A 32 -5.68 -52.16 -10.22
C GLU A 32 -5.93 -50.78 -9.59
N ARG A 33 -6.66 -50.72 -8.46
CA ARG A 33 -6.85 -49.48 -7.71
C ARG A 33 -5.53 -48.86 -7.26
N GLN A 34 -4.58 -49.68 -6.80
CA GLN A 34 -3.25 -49.20 -6.43
C GLN A 34 -2.51 -48.60 -7.64
N LYS A 35 -2.64 -49.18 -8.84
CA LYS A 35 -2.08 -48.59 -10.07
C LYS A 35 -2.72 -47.25 -10.39
N LEU A 36 -4.05 -47.14 -10.33
CA LEU A 36 -4.76 -45.88 -10.56
C LEU A 36 -4.33 -44.80 -9.55
N GLN A 37 -4.19 -45.14 -8.27
CA GLN A 37 -3.67 -44.22 -7.26
C GLN A 37 -2.23 -43.78 -7.51
N LYS A 38 -1.38 -44.65 -8.09
CA LYS A 38 -0.02 -44.26 -8.50
C LYS A 38 -0.05 -43.27 -9.67
N ILE A 39 -0.92 -43.50 -10.65
CA ILE A 39 -1.09 -42.61 -11.80
C ILE A 39 -1.61 -41.25 -11.33
N GLU A 40 -2.67 -41.23 -10.51
CA GLU A 40 -3.25 -39.99 -10.00
C GLU A 40 -2.27 -39.20 -9.13
N ARG A 41 -1.51 -39.88 -8.26
CA ARG A 41 -0.42 -39.22 -7.51
C ARG A 41 0.65 -38.63 -8.43
N GLY A 42 0.95 -39.30 -9.54
CA GLY A 42 1.86 -38.76 -10.57
C GLY A 42 1.35 -37.44 -11.16
N VAL A 43 0.05 -37.37 -11.49
CA VAL A 43 -0.57 -36.14 -12.00
C VAL A 43 -0.57 -35.03 -10.95
N HIS A 44 -0.95 -35.33 -9.71
CA HIS A 44 -0.93 -34.35 -8.61
C HIS A 44 0.48 -33.83 -8.34
N ASN A 45 1.49 -34.70 -8.32
CA ASN A 45 2.89 -34.30 -8.13
C ASN A 45 3.38 -33.41 -9.27
N ALA A 46 3.04 -33.74 -10.52
CA ALA A 46 3.39 -32.90 -11.68
C ALA A 46 2.73 -31.51 -11.59
N CYS A 47 1.48 -31.44 -11.14
CA CYS A 47 0.78 -30.17 -10.91
C CYS A 47 1.47 -29.33 -9.82
N VAL A 48 1.85 -29.97 -8.69
CA VAL A 48 2.59 -29.30 -7.62
C VAL A 48 3.94 -28.78 -8.14
N GLU A 49 4.68 -29.58 -8.91
CA GLU A 49 5.97 -29.17 -9.49
C GLU A 49 5.82 -28.00 -10.48
N GLU A 50 4.73 -27.97 -11.24
CA GLU A 50 4.44 -26.82 -12.10
C GLU A 50 4.13 -25.56 -11.28
N LEU A 51 3.33 -25.69 -10.21
CA LEU A 51 3.00 -24.58 -9.33
C LEU A 51 4.23 -24.04 -8.60
N THR A 52 5.14 -24.90 -8.14
CA THR A 52 6.40 -24.46 -7.51
C THR A 52 7.27 -23.72 -8.50
N LYS A 53 7.43 -24.22 -9.73
CA LYS A 53 8.16 -23.51 -10.79
C LYS A 53 7.54 -22.16 -11.11
N ARG A 54 6.20 -22.06 -11.14
CA ARG A 54 5.52 -20.78 -11.36
C ARG A 54 5.75 -19.80 -10.20
N LEU A 55 5.82 -20.31 -8.98
CA LEU A 55 6.11 -19.52 -7.78
C LEU A 55 7.54 -18.99 -7.81
N GLU A 56 8.52 -19.83 -8.10
CA GLU A 56 9.94 -19.42 -8.27
C GLU A 56 10.10 -18.33 -9.34
N ASN A 57 9.47 -18.52 -10.51
CA ASN A 57 9.45 -17.50 -11.57
C ASN A 57 8.75 -16.20 -11.15
N LEU A 58 7.74 -16.28 -10.27
CA LEU A 58 7.09 -15.10 -9.73
C LEU A 58 8.01 -14.37 -8.75
N GLU A 59 8.69 -15.10 -7.87
CA GLU A 59 9.68 -14.56 -6.93
C GLU A 59 10.83 -13.85 -7.65
N GLU A 60 11.40 -14.47 -8.69
CA GLU A 60 12.44 -13.84 -9.51
C GLU A 60 11.93 -12.53 -10.13
N ARG A 61 10.72 -12.53 -10.69
CA ARG A 61 10.11 -11.31 -11.24
C ARG A 61 9.88 -10.25 -10.18
N VAL A 62 9.47 -10.61 -8.96
CA VAL A 62 9.30 -9.66 -7.85
C VAL A 62 10.64 -8.99 -7.52
N VAL A 63 11.72 -9.76 -7.41
CA VAL A 63 13.06 -9.23 -7.15
C VAL A 63 13.51 -8.28 -8.27
N LEU A 64 13.33 -8.66 -9.54
CA LEU A 64 13.67 -7.80 -10.68
C LEU A 64 12.85 -6.51 -10.71
N LYS A 65 11.55 -6.58 -10.40
CA LYS A 65 10.67 -5.41 -10.32
C LYS A 65 11.05 -4.51 -9.15
N GLN A 66 11.44 -5.07 -8.01
CA GLN A 66 11.91 -4.31 -6.86
C GLN A 66 13.19 -3.53 -7.22
N ALA A 67 14.16 -4.18 -7.84
CA ALA A 67 15.37 -3.50 -8.33
C ALA A 67 15.03 -2.37 -9.32
N LYS A 68 14.10 -2.60 -10.24
CA LYS A 68 13.66 -1.55 -11.18
C LYS A 68 12.94 -0.40 -10.50
N LEU A 69 12.14 -0.69 -9.48
CA LEU A 69 11.43 0.31 -8.69
C LEU A 69 12.43 1.21 -7.95
N ASP A 70 13.50 0.63 -7.39
CA ASP A 70 14.54 1.40 -6.70
C ASP A 70 15.37 2.24 -7.70
N GLU A 71 15.64 1.73 -8.90
CA GLU A 71 16.23 2.52 -9.98
C GLU A 71 15.35 3.73 -10.37
N LEU A 72 14.05 3.52 -10.51
CA LEU A 72 13.09 4.57 -10.84
C LEU A 72 12.98 5.62 -9.72
N LYS A 73 12.96 5.20 -8.45
CA LYS A 73 13.02 6.12 -7.30
C LYS A 73 14.28 6.99 -7.32
N ASN A 74 15.43 6.38 -7.61
CA ASN A 74 16.70 7.11 -7.72
C ASN A 74 16.69 8.10 -8.90
N SER A 75 16.14 7.70 -10.05
CA SER A 75 15.96 8.58 -11.21
C SER A 75 15.03 9.75 -10.89
N GLN A 76 13.89 9.47 -10.25
CA GLN A 76 12.94 10.49 -9.80
C GLN A 76 13.62 11.49 -8.86
N HIS A 77 14.41 11.03 -7.89
CA HIS A 77 15.15 11.91 -6.98
C HIS A 77 16.14 12.81 -7.74
N LYS A 78 16.88 12.26 -8.71
CA LYS A 78 17.79 13.03 -9.57
C LYS A 78 17.06 14.11 -10.38
N VAL A 79 15.90 13.78 -10.96
CA VAL A 79 15.08 14.74 -11.73
C VAL A 79 14.54 15.83 -10.82
N TYR A 80 14.01 15.50 -9.64
CA TYR A 80 13.57 16.51 -8.67
C TYR A 80 14.70 17.44 -8.25
N HIS A 81 15.88 16.91 -7.95
CA HIS A 81 17.04 17.73 -7.60
C HIS A 81 17.42 18.68 -8.75
N ARG A 82 17.47 18.18 -9.99
CA ARG A 82 17.75 19.00 -11.18
C ARG A 82 16.69 20.08 -11.38
N LEU A 83 15.41 19.74 -11.25
CA LEU A 83 14.30 20.68 -11.36
C LEU A 83 14.41 21.77 -10.29
N LEU A 84 14.63 21.39 -9.03
CA LEU A 84 14.80 22.35 -7.94
C LEU A 84 16.01 23.26 -8.16
N THR A 85 17.12 22.72 -8.68
CA THR A 85 18.32 23.51 -9.02
C THR A 85 18.03 24.52 -10.12
N VAL A 86 17.32 24.11 -11.18
CA VAL A 86 16.96 24.99 -12.29
C VAL A 86 15.99 26.07 -11.83
N LEU A 87 14.94 25.70 -11.07
CA LEU A 87 14.00 26.65 -10.49
C LEU A 87 14.71 27.63 -9.57
N GLY A 88 15.58 27.16 -8.68
CA GLY A 88 16.37 28.02 -7.79
C GLY A 88 17.21 29.03 -8.55
N ARG A 89 17.89 28.61 -9.62
CA ARG A 89 18.65 29.51 -10.51
C ARG A 89 17.73 30.50 -11.24
N TYR A 90 16.61 30.03 -11.76
CA TYR A 90 15.64 30.87 -12.47
C TYR A 90 15.06 31.96 -11.56
N PHE A 91 14.65 31.60 -10.34
CA PHE A 91 14.15 32.55 -9.35
C PHE A 91 15.26 33.53 -8.93
N ALA A 92 16.48 33.05 -8.68
CA ALA A 92 17.61 33.93 -8.34
C ALA A 92 17.95 34.94 -9.44
N GLN A 93 17.82 34.55 -10.72
CA GLN A 93 18.07 35.45 -11.85
C GLN A 93 16.92 36.44 -12.07
N THR A 94 15.67 35.96 -12.01
CA THR A 94 14.48 36.78 -12.25
C THR A 94 14.23 37.77 -11.12
N ARG A 95 14.45 37.36 -9.87
CA ARG A 95 14.17 38.18 -8.67
C ARG A 95 15.39 38.96 -8.15
N ARG A 96 16.51 38.98 -8.87
CA ARG A 96 17.77 39.63 -8.42
C ARG A 96 17.64 41.09 -8.00
N ASN A 97 16.73 41.84 -8.62
CA ASN A 97 16.52 43.28 -8.39
C ASN A 97 15.20 43.58 -7.64
N TYR A 98 14.51 42.55 -7.14
CA TYR A 98 13.28 42.72 -6.38
C TYR A 98 13.60 42.75 -4.88
N SER A 99 12.78 43.49 -4.12
CA SER A 99 12.85 43.46 -2.65
C SER A 99 12.33 42.12 -2.13
N PHE A 100 12.94 41.62 -1.04
CA PHE A 100 12.55 40.36 -0.42
C PHE A 100 11.11 40.41 0.09
N GLU A 101 10.33 39.39 -0.28
CA GLU A 101 8.93 39.25 0.13
C GLU A 101 8.88 38.63 1.55
N PRO A 102 7.91 38.97 2.41
CA PRO A 102 7.78 38.34 3.74
C PRO A 102 7.68 36.81 3.70
N ASN A 103 7.11 36.25 2.63
CA ASN A 103 7.06 34.80 2.40
C ASN A 103 8.45 34.18 2.21
N GLU A 104 9.38 34.91 1.59
CA GLU A 104 10.75 34.46 1.35
C GLU A 104 11.57 34.47 2.64
N GLU A 105 11.39 35.49 3.49
CA GLU A 105 12.02 35.55 4.82
C GLU A 105 11.53 34.41 5.73
N ASN A 106 10.23 34.07 5.65
CA ASN A 106 9.67 32.90 6.35
C ASN A 106 10.28 31.57 5.83
N LEU A 107 10.50 31.44 4.52
CA LEU A 107 11.16 30.25 3.96
C LEU A 107 12.63 30.17 4.40
N LYS A 108 13.34 31.30 4.38
CA LYS A 108 14.73 31.40 4.80
C LYS A 108 14.89 31.01 6.28
N SER A 109 14.11 31.61 7.17
CA SER A 109 14.16 31.28 8.61
C SER A 109 13.89 29.80 8.88
N ARG A 110 12.98 29.17 8.11
CA ARG A 110 12.73 27.73 8.20
C ARG A 110 13.90 26.89 7.70
N ILE A 111 14.56 27.29 6.62
CA ILE A 111 15.77 26.63 6.12
C ILE A 111 16.91 26.77 7.14
N ASP A 112 17.09 27.96 7.71
CA ASP A 112 18.11 28.21 8.73
C ASP A 112 17.85 27.40 10.01
N ALA A 113 16.58 27.24 10.41
CA ALA A 113 16.19 26.37 11.51
C ALA A 113 16.54 24.89 11.23
N ILE A 114 16.27 24.39 10.02
CA ILE A 114 16.64 23.04 9.60
C ILE A 114 18.16 22.89 9.53
N ASN A 115 18.85 23.89 9.02
CA ASN A 115 20.31 23.90 8.89
C ASN A 115 20.99 23.91 10.28
N ALA A 116 20.48 24.72 11.21
CA ALA A 116 20.91 24.71 12.60
C ALA A 116 20.63 23.37 13.27
N GLN A 117 19.50 22.72 12.93
CA GLN A 117 19.20 21.36 13.41
C GLN A 117 20.14 20.28 12.84
N LEU A 118 20.70 20.49 11.65
CA LEU A 118 21.59 19.51 11.03
C LEU A 118 23.07 19.74 11.39
N ASN A 119 23.48 21.01 11.48
CA ASN A 119 24.88 21.43 11.61
C ASN A 119 25.23 22.03 12.98
N GLY A 120 24.25 22.24 13.86
CA GLY A 120 24.50 22.78 15.19
C GLY A 120 25.33 21.83 16.08
N PRO A 121 26.09 22.38 17.05
CA PRO A 121 26.83 21.57 18.02
C PRO A 121 25.86 20.73 18.87
N ALA A 122 26.15 19.42 18.99
CA ALA A 122 25.34 18.39 19.68
C ALA A 122 24.11 17.83 18.94
N GLN A 123 23.94 18.14 17.65
CA GLN A 123 22.76 17.72 16.88
C GLN A 123 22.95 16.40 16.12
N LEU A 124 21.99 16.03 15.27
CA LEU A 124 21.84 14.74 14.57
C LEU A 124 23.14 14.13 14.03
N LYS A 125 24.06 14.93 13.47
CA LYS A 125 25.36 14.43 12.97
C LYS A 125 26.24 13.86 14.07
N ASN A 126 26.29 14.50 15.23
CA ASN A 126 27.05 14.01 16.38
C ASN A 126 26.38 12.78 16.97
N ARG A 127 25.04 12.74 17.04
CA ARG A 127 24.29 11.54 17.46
C ARG A 127 24.49 10.36 16.51
N LEU A 128 24.52 10.60 15.21
CA LEU A 128 24.82 9.57 14.21
C LEU A 128 26.26 9.09 14.33
N ALA A 129 27.22 9.99 14.57
CA ALA A 129 28.61 9.61 14.82
C ALA A 129 28.75 8.80 16.11
N GLU A 130 28.04 9.16 17.17
CA GLU A 130 27.95 8.41 18.44
C GLU A 130 27.37 7.00 18.19
N ILE A 131 26.22 6.90 17.51
CA ILE A 131 25.59 5.60 17.20
C ILE A 131 26.49 4.76 16.30
N ALA A 132 27.12 5.36 15.28
CA ALA A 132 28.06 4.66 14.42
C ALA A 132 29.28 4.16 15.21
N SER A 133 29.81 4.98 16.13
CA SER A 133 30.87 4.55 17.02
C SER A 133 30.42 3.43 17.97
N ASN A 134 29.21 3.50 18.53
CA ASN A 134 28.66 2.47 19.41
C ASN A 134 28.40 1.16 18.66
N LEU A 135 27.93 1.23 17.41
CA LEU A 135 27.78 0.07 16.54
C LEU A 135 29.14 -0.54 16.22
N ASN A 136 30.13 0.28 15.87
CA ASN A 136 31.49 -0.20 15.61
C ASN A 136 32.09 -0.83 16.88
N VAL A 137 31.89 -0.24 18.05
CA VAL A 137 32.31 -0.78 19.35
C VAL A 137 31.55 -2.07 19.68
N LEU A 138 30.25 -2.17 19.43
CA LEU A 138 29.47 -3.40 19.65
C LEU A 138 29.85 -4.52 18.68
N SER A 139 30.16 -4.17 17.44
CA SER A 139 30.62 -5.11 16.41
C SER A 139 32.05 -5.59 16.63
N ARG A 140 32.87 -4.79 17.33
CA ARG A 140 34.28 -5.08 17.62
C ARG A 140 34.52 -5.57 19.03
N ALA A 141 33.62 -5.27 19.97
CA ALA A 141 33.46 -6.05 21.17
C ALA A 141 33.20 -7.47 20.67
N PRO A 142 34.08 -8.45 20.96
CA PRO A 142 33.67 -9.82 20.80
C PRO A 142 32.39 -9.93 21.61
N SER A 143 31.33 -10.45 21.01
CA SER A 143 30.27 -11.05 21.80
C SER A 143 30.96 -11.78 22.94
N THR A 144 30.47 -11.63 24.16
CA THR A 144 30.74 -12.55 25.27
C THR A 144 30.15 -13.95 24.98
N ILE A 145 30.17 -14.33 23.70
CA ILE A 145 29.95 -15.61 23.07
C ILE A 145 31.17 -15.74 22.13
N PRO A 146 32.21 -16.48 22.53
CA PRO A 146 33.42 -16.59 21.74
C PRO A 146 33.12 -17.35 20.46
N ILE A 147 33.08 -16.65 19.32
CA ILE A 147 33.28 -17.29 18.01
C ILE A 147 34.79 -17.54 17.88
N THR A 148 35.26 -18.57 18.58
CA THR A 148 36.51 -19.25 18.26
C THR A 148 36.14 -20.63 17.78
N THR A 149 36.46 -20.88 16.52
CA THR A 149 36.67 -22.21 15.96
C THR A 149 37.24 -23.17 17.01
N THR A 150 36.55 -24.30 17.20
CA THR A 150 36.97 -25.49 17.97
C THR A 150 36.73 -25.45 19.49
N THR A 151 35.49 -25.68 19.93
CA THR A 151 35.21 -26.44 21.17
C THR A 151 33.88 -27.19 21.04
N LEU A 152 33.99 -28.51 20.90
CA LEU A 152 32.97 -29.49 21.21
C LEU A 152 32.67 -29.40 22.72
N VAL A 153 31.53 -28.83 23.14
CA VAL A 153 30.75 -29.18 24.35
C VAL A 153 29.42 -28.41 24.28
N ASP A 154 28.34 -29.16 24.05
CA ASP A 154 26.95 -28.90 24.47
C ASP A 154 26.37 -27.49 24.23
N GLU A 155 26.14 -27.15 22.96
CA GLU A 155 24.93 -26.39 22.62
C GLU A 155 23.75 -27.32 22.96
N GLU A 156 23.03 -27.03 24.04
CA GLU A 156 21.73 -27.65 24.30
C GLU A 156 20.93 -27.56 22.99
N PRO A 157 20.49 -28.68 22.39
CA PRO A 157 19.81 -28.63 21.11
C PRO A 157 18.56 -27.79 21.32
N LEU A 158 18.60 -26.57 20.78
CA LEU A 158 17.48 -25.64 20.82
C LEU A 158 16.25 -26.39 20.36
N ASP A 159 15.26 -26.52 21.23
CA ASP A 159 14.09 -27.36 21.01
C ASP A 159 13.38 -26.92 19.72
N GLU A 160 13.54 -27.71 18.65
CA GLU A 160 13.13 -27.35 17.29
C GLU A 160 11.61 -27.15 17.22
N ASP A 161 10.88 -27.86 18.09
CA ASP A 161 9.44 -27.74 18.26
C ASP A 161 9.05 -26.37 18.84
N LEU A 162 9.79 -25.87 19.85
CA LEU A 162 9.58 -24.53 20.40
C LEU A 162 9.86 -23.45 19.35
N LEU A 163 10.88 -23.63 18.53
CA LEU A 163 11.21 -22.69 17.44
C LEU A 163 10.11 -22.64 16.39
N LEU A 164 9.55 -23.81 16.02
CA LEU A 164 8.40 -23.88 15.13
C LEU A 164 7.16 -23.20 15.73
N GLU A 165 6.92 -23.38 17.03
CA GLU A 165 5.83 -22.71 17.73
C GLU A 165 6.01 -21.19 17.71
N ILE A 166 7.20 -20.69 18.04
CA ILE A 166 7.52 -19.26 18.00
C ILE A 166 7.34 -18.71 16.58
N LYS A 167 7.80 -19.41 15.55
CA LYS A 167 7.64 -18.98 14.16
C LYS A 167 6.16 -18.90 13.77
N GLN A 168 5.35 -19.87 14.19
CA GLN A 168 3.90 -19.84 13.96
C GLN A 168 3.23 -18.70 14.72
N PHE A 169 3.61 -18.47 15.97
CA PHE A 169 3.10 -17.35 16.77
C PHE A 169 3.45 -16.00 16.13
N LEU A 170 4.69 -15.82 15.69
CA LEU A 170 5.14 -14.62 15.00
C LEU A 170 4.39 -14.41 13.68
N ARG A 171 4.12 -15.48 12.92
CA ARG A 171 3.33 -15.40 11.71
C ARG A 171 1.90 -14.94 11.99
N LYS A 172 1.25 -15.53 13.01
CA LYS A 172 -0.09 -15.11 13.45
C LYS A 172 -0.09 -13.65 13.92
N SER A 173 0.93 -13.25 14.68
CA SER A 173 1.08 -11.86 15.13
C SER A 173 1.20 -10.90 13.94
N GLN A 174 2.05 -11.22 12.95
CA GLN A 174 2.19 -10.45 11.72
C GLN A 174 0.84 -10.31 10.98
N ASP A 175 0.13 -11.41 10.78
CA ASP A 175 -1.18 -11.39 10.11
C ASP A 175 -2.20 -10.52 10.87
N THR A 176 -2.21 -10.58 12.21
CA THR A 176 -3.10 -9.74 13.03
C THR A 176 -2.75 -8.26 12.93
N VAL A 177 -1.45 -7.92 12.94
CA VAL A 177 -0.98 -6.54 12.78
C VAL A 177 -1.32 -6.02 11.39
N ASP A 178 -1.19 -6.82 10.35
CA ASP A 178 -1.57 -6.45 8.98
C ASP A 178 -3.07 -6.19 8.88
N HIS A 179 -3.90 -7.05 9.48
CA HIS A 179 -5.35 -6.85 9.53
C HIS A 179 -5.74 -5.58 10.30
N LEU A 180 -5.12 -5.32 11.46
CA LEU A 180 -5.36 -4.09 12.22
C LEU A 180 -4.92 -2.86 11.42
N THR A 181 -3.78 -2.93 10.74
CA THR A 181 -3.28 -1.83 9.90
C THR A 181 -4.22 -1.55 8.73
N GLN A 182 -4.77 -2.58 8.10
CA GLN A 182 -5.77 -2.43 7.03
C GLN A 182 -7.07 -1.81 7.55
N THR A 183 -7.53 -2.24 8.72
CA THR A 183 -8.71 -1.66 9.38
C THR A 183 -8.48 -0.19 9.74
N LEU A 184 -7.31 0.15 10.27
CA LEU A 184 -6.95 1.54 10.58
C LEU A 184 -6.86 2.42 9.34
N LYS A 185 -6.30 1.91 8.23
CA LYS A 185 -6.28 2.63 6.96
C LYS A 185 -7.69 2.90 6.44
N LYS A 186 -8.57 1.89 6.48
CA LYS A 186 -9.98 2.06 6.11
C LYS A 186 -10.68 3.08 7.00
N ASN A 187 -10.49 2.99 8.31
CA ASN A 187 -11.07 3.95 9.26
C ASN A 187 -10.53 5.37 9.01
N GLN A 188 -9.25 5.53 8.66
CA GLN A 188 -8.68 6.81 8.29
C GLN A 188 -9.33 7.36 7.01
N GLU A 189 -9.53 6.53 5.99
CA GLU A 189 -10.26 6.91 4.78
C GLU A 189 -11.70 7.34 5.10
N ASP A 190 -12.43 6.57 5.91
CA ASP A 190 -13.80 6.88 6.33
C ASP A 190 -13.85 8.21 7.10
N ILE A 191 -12.92 8.44 8.03
CA ILE A 191 -12.80 9.72 8.74
C ILE A 191 -12.53 10.87 7.77
N THR A 192 -11.68 10.70 6.75
CA THR A 192 -11.45 11.78 5.77
C THR A 192 -12.68 12.08 4.93
N VAL A 193 -13.51 11.07 4.63
CA VAL A 193 -14.81 11.26 3.94
C VAL A 193 -15.77 12.03 4.85
N ILE A 194 -15.89 11.61 6.11
CA ILE A 194 -16.72 12.28 7.11
C ILE A 194 -16.26 13.73 7.31
N GLN A 195 -14.95 13.97 7.39
CA GLN A 195 -14.39 15.31 7.51
C GLN A 195 -14.74 16.19 6.29
N LYS A 196 -14.70 15.65 5.07
CA LYS A 196 -15.12 16.36 3.85
C LYS A 196 -16.63 16.67 3.83
N VAL A 197 -17.46 15.80 4.38
CA VAL A 197 -18.91 16.03 4.51
C VAL A 197 -19.23 17.07 5.59
N LEU A 198 -18.46 17.09 6.68
CA LEU A 198 -18.62 18.02 7.79
C LEU A 198 -18.01 19.41 7.52
N THR A 199 -17.07 19.55 6.59
CA THR A 199 -16.63 20.86 6.12
C THR A 199 -17.77 21.49 5.31
N PRO A 200 -18.43 22.56 5.78
CA PRO A 200 -19.48 23.20 5.01
C PRO A 200 -18.89 23.71 3.67
N PRO A 201 -19.67 23.71 2.57
CA PRO A 201 -19.22 24.32 1.33
C PRO A 201 -18.81 25.74 1.64
N THR A 202 -17.56 26.07 1.30
CA THR A 202 -16.97 27.39 1.49
C THR A 202 -17.97 28.43 1.02
N THR A 203 -18.61 29.15 1.96
CA THR A 203 -19.49 30.27 1.62
C THR A 203 -18.62 31.31 0.94
N LEU A 204 -18.70 31.37 -0.39
CA LEU A 204 -18.10 32.42 -1.19
C LEU A 204 -18.77 33.72 -0.76
N ASN A 205 -18.07 34.49 0.08
CA ASN A 205 -18.52 35.78 0.55
C ASN A 205 -18.29 36.77 -0.60
N ILE A 206 -19.23 36.82 -1.54
CA ILE A 206 -19.17 37.75 -2.66
C ILE A 206 -19.62 39.12 -2.16
N TYR A 207 -18.65 39.94 -1.77
CA TYR A 207 -18.88 41.37 -1.54
C TYR A 207 -19.03 42.06 -2.89
N PHE A 208 -20.29 42.34 -3.28
CA PHE A 208 -20.57 43.18 -4.45
C PHE A 208 -20.36 44.64 -4.08
N ARG A 209 -19.34 45.27 -4.66
CA ARG A 209 -19.00 46.70 -4.53
C ARG A 209 -19.87 47.57 -5.46
N SER A 210 -21.18 47.36 -5.50
CA SER A 210 -22.08 48.15 -6.34
C SER A 210 -23.43 48.38 -5.66
N GLU A 211 -23.76 49.66 -5.44
CA GLU A 211 -25.02 50.13 -4.85
C GLU A 211 -26.26 49.75 -5.69
N THR A 212 -26.08 49.36 -6.95
CA THR A 212 -27.19 49.06 -7.87
C THR A 212 -27.77 47.66 -7.72
N ILE A 213 -26.96 46.68 -7.26
CA ILE A 213 -27.39 45.27 -7.18
C ILE A 213 -28.21 45.02 -5.91
N THR A 214 -27.91 45.73 -4.82
CA THR A 214 -28.73 45.75 -3.61
C THR A 214 -30.16 46.16 -3.94
N ALA A 215 -30.36 47.23 -4.72
CA ALA A 215 -31.69 47.76 -5.06
C ALA A 215 -32.59 46.79 -5.84
N ILE A 216 -32.01 45.91 -6.67
CA ILE A 216 -32.77 44.93 -7.46
C ILE A 216 -33.30 43.81 -6.56
N LEU A 217 -32.54 43.42 -5.53
CA LEU A 217 -32.95 42.39 -4.56
C LEU A 217 -34.03 42.88 -3.58
N TRP A 218 -34.06 44.17 -3.23
CA TRP A 218 -35.11 44.76 -2.37
C TRP A 218 -36.52 44.75 -2.98
N LYS A 219 -36.65 44.64 -4.32
CA LYS A 219 -37.94 44.70 -5.01
C LYS A 219 -38.67 43.35 -5.11
N THR A 220 -37.99 42.25 -4.76
CA THR A 220 -38.47 40.89 -5.00
C THR A 220 -38.98 40.16 -3.75
N ASN A 221 -38.95 40.79 -2.57
CA ASN A 221 -39.33 40.11 -1.33
C ASN A 221 -40.24 41.01 -0.48
N ASP A 222 -41.55 40.90 -0.71
CA ASP A 222 -42.58 41.46 0.17
C ASP A 222 -42.59 40.67 1.48
N GLY A 223 -41.89 41.17 2.50
CA GLY A 223 -41.95 40.55 3.84
C GLY A 223 -40.74 40.80 4.72
N ASN A 224 -40.76 41.96 5.39
CA ASN A 224 -40.23 42.21 6.74
C ASN A 224 -38.80 41.72 7.06
N PHE A 225 -37.81 42.61 6.92
CA PHE A 225 -36.50 42.41 7.55
C PHE A 225 -35.93 43.74 8.10
N GLN A 226 -35.73 43.80 9.42
CA GLN A 226 -35.15 44.95 10.12
C GLN A 226 -33.62 45.01 10.00
N PRO A 227 -33.00 46.19 10.13
CA PRO A 227 -31.59 46.39 9.86
C PRO A 227 -30.76 46.07 11.11
N ASN A 228 -30.48 44.80 11.34
CA ASN A 228 -29.32 44.37 12.13
C ASN A 228 -28.90 42.99 11.59
N GLY A 229 -27.62 42.92 11.21
CA GLY A 229 -27.06 41.95 10.28
C GLY A 229 -27.64 40.54 10.35
N THR A 230 -28.26 40.09 9.26
CA THR A 230 -28.66 38.70 9.10
C THR A 230 -28.04 38.07 7.86
N LYS A 231 -27.40 36.93 8.11
CA LYS A 231 -26.96 35.92 7.15
C LYS A 231 -28.10 35.55 6.20
N ILE A 232 -27.88 35.72 4.90
CA ILE A 232 -28.69 35.05 3.89
C ILE A 232 -28.00 33.73 3.57
N SER A 233 -28.53 32.63 4.10
CA SER A 233 -28.14 31.28 3.70
C SER A 233 -28.96 30.86 2.48
N LEU A 234 -28.33 30.82 1.32
CA LEU A 234 -28.91 30.14 0.15
C LEU A 234 -28.53 28.66 0.23
N SER A 235 -29.48 27.81 0.65
CA SER A 235 -29.36 26.36 0.51
C SER A 235 -29.56 25.99 -0.95
N PHE A 236 -28.48 25.66 -1.66
CA PHE A 236 -28.59 24.98 -2.93
C PHE A 236 -29.00 23.52 -2.65
N GLY A 237 -30.27 23.23 -2.89
CA GLY A 237 -30.78 21.87 -2.88
C GLY A 237 -30.06 21.01 -3.91
N TYR A 238 -29.84 19.76 -3.52
CA TYR A 238 -29.41 18.61 -4.29
C TYR A 238 -29.51 18.78 -5.82
N VAL A 239 -28.36 18.92 -6.50
CA VAL A 239 -28.28 18.66 -7.95
C VAL A 239 -27.82 17.22 -8.11
N PRO A 240 -28.63 16.32 -8.68
CA PRO A 240 -28.20 14.94 -8.91
C PRO A 240 -27.04 14.93 -9.91
N SER A 241 -26.05 14.10 -9.62
CA SER A 241 -24.90 13.84 -10.49
C SER A 241 -25.37 13.42 -11.89
N ILE A 242 -25.29 14.33 -12.86
CA ILE A 242 -25.33 13.96 -14.27
C ILE A 242 -23.99 13.31 -14.57
N ALA A 243 -24.03 12.01 -14.81
CA ALA A 243 -22.90 11.23 -15.28
C ALA A 243 -22.43 11.76 -16.64
N LEU A 244 -21.33 12.51 -16.66
CA LEU A 244 -20.56 12.75 -17.88
C LEU A 244 -19.54 11.63 -18.04
N ARG A 245 -20.01 10.59 -18.76
CA ARG A 245 -19.33 9.81 -19.79
C ARG A 245 -17.79 9.80 -19.72
N SER A 246 -17.26 8.59 -19.50
CA SER A 246 -15.85 8.25 -19.71
C SER A 246 -15.35 8.68 -21.10
N VAL A 247 -14.22 9.39 -21.12
CA VAL A 247 -13.38 9.56 -22.31
C VAL A 247 -12.19 8.61 -22.17
N PRO A 248 -11.89 7.75 -23.16
CA PRO A 248 -10.87 6.73 -23.06
C PRO A 248 -9.46 7.30 -23.27
N SER A 249 -8.51 6.60 -22.64
CA SER A 249 -7.06 6.68 -22.77
C SER A 249 -6.57 6.94 -24.20
N GLU A 250 -5.89 8.06 -24.43
CA GLU A 250 -5.06 8.26 -25.62
C GLU A 250 -3.70 7.61 -25.37
N LYS A 251 -3.49 6.44 -25.97
CA LYS A 251 -2.18 5.83 -26.16
C LYS A 251 -1.54 6.43 -27.41
N ALA A 252 -0.23 6.57 -27.31
CA ALA A 252 0.69 6.96 -28.35
C ALA A 252 0.60 6.09 -29.62
N SER A 253 0.85 6.79 -30.73
CA SER A 253 1.65 6.39 -31.90
C SER A 253 1.07 5.45 -32.95
N THR A 254 1.13 5.96 -34.20
CA THR A 254 1.56 5.28 -35.45
C THR A 254 0.80 4.01 -35.84
N THR A 255 0.28 3.83 -37.05
CA THR A 255 0.97 3.79 -38.35
C THR A 255 -0.07 3.43 -39.43
N ASN A 256 0.26 3.69 -40.70
CA ASN A 256 -0.32 3.12 -41.94
C ASN A 256 -1.39 3.94 -42.68
N LEU A 257 -0.87 4.87 -43.49
CA LEU A 257 -1.33 5.05 -44.86
C LEU A 257 -1.13 3.75 -45.65
N HIS A 258 -2.22 3.15 -46.14
CA HIS A 258 -2.22 2.42 -47.40
C HIS A 258 -3.62 2.49 -48.00
N TYR A 259 -3.73 3.25 -49.09
CA TYR A 259 -4.84 3.21 -50.03
C TYR A 259 -4.84 1.86 -50.76
N LEU A 260 -6.00 1.21 -50.81
CA LEU A 260 -6.37 0.28 -51.89
C LEU A 260 -7.82 0.62 -52.31
N SER A 261 -7.91 1.43 -53.36
CA SER A 261 -8.72 1.16 -54.54
C SER A 261 -7.91 1.61 -55.75
#